data_AF-A0A9N8KBJ2-F1
#
_entry.id   AF-A0A9N8KBJ2-F1
#
_cell.length_a   1.000
_cell.length_b   1.000
_cell.length_c   1.000
_cell.angle_alpha   90.00
_cell.angle_beta   90.00
_cell.angle_gamma   90.00
#
_symmetry.space_group_name_H-M   'P 1'
#
loop_
_entity.id
_entity.type
_entity.pdbx_description
1 polymer ?
#
loop_
_entity_poly.entity_id
_entity_poly.type
_entity_poly.pdbx_seq_one_letter_code
_entity_poly.pdbx_strand_id
1 'polypeptide(L)'
;MNYSNIKFETKVPIISSEVSTHRTFMDTVGRSTLQLTALNVVDDFRGKELVVTYDYPFLAGFRKPIVIFSSMMATFGVAYLISRLDVSIGRKA
;
A
#
# COMPACT_ATOMS: atom_id res chain seq x y z
N MET A 1 1.63 1.49 0.26
CA MET A 1 2.31 2.79 0.38
C MET A 1 2.61 3.01 1.85
N ASN A 2 3.88 3.10 2.21
CA ASN A 2 4.28 3.44 3.58
C ASN A 2 4.40 4.97 3.64
N TYR A 3 3.52 5.62 4.40
CA TYR A 3 3.62 7.05 4.67
C TYR A 3 4.49 7.23 5.91
N SER A 4 5.54 8.06 5.82
CA SER A 4 6.40 8.37 6.96
C SER A 4 5.96 9.65 7.65
N ASN A 5 6.30 9.78 8.95
CA ASN A 5 6.07 10.99 9.74
C ASN A 5 4.61 11.46 9.76
N ILE A 6 3.67 10.54 10.01
CA ILE A 6 2.25 10.87 10.10
C ILE A 6 2.03 11.75 11.34
N LYS A 7 1.59 12.98 11.10
CA LYS A 7 1.20 13.96 12.12
C LYS A 7 -0.27 14.33 11.90
N PHE A 8 -0.99 14.56 12.98
CA PHE A 8 -2.36 15.03 12.90
C PHE A 8 -2.58 16.18 13.88
N GLU A 9 -3.39 17.14 13.46
CA GLU A 9 -3.81 18.27 14.29
C GLU A 9 -5.34 18.34 14.25
N THR A 10 -5.95 18.43 15.42
CA THR A 10 -7.40 18.57 15.56
C THR A 10 -7.76 19.34 16.82
N LYS A 11 -8.92 20.00 16.79
CA LYS A 11 -9.50 20.70 17.93
C LYS A 11 -10.47 19.81 18.73
N VAL A 12 -10.71 18.58 18.27
CA VAL A 12 -11.57 17.61 18.95
C VAL A 12 -10.75 16.84 19.99
N PRO A 13 -11.27 16.61 21.21
CA PRO A 13 -10.55 15.85 22.22
C PRO A 13 -10.40 14.38 21.79
N ILE A 14 -9.18 13.97 21.44
CA ILE A 14 -8.82 12.59 21.12
C ILE A 14 -8.37 11.90 22.41
N ILE A 15 -8.94 10.72 22.69
CA ILE A 15 -8.58 9.89 23.85
C ILE A 15 -7.55 8.82 23.50
N SER A 16 -7.47 8.43 22.24
CA SER A 16 -6.50 7.44 21.75
C SER A 16 -6.24 7.64 20.27
N SER A 17 -4.99 7.45 19.88
CA SER A 17 -4.55 7.46 18.49
C SER A 17 -3.71 6.22 18.23
N GLU A 18 -4.05 5.47 17.18
CA GLU A 18 -3.30 4.30 16.75
C GLU A 18 -2.94 4.44 15.27
N VAL A 19 -1.69 4.11 14.93
CA VAL A 19 -1.24 3.99 13.54
C VAL A 19 -1.07 2.52 13.23
N SER A 20 -1.93 2.00 12.36
CA SER A 20 -1.88 0.61 11.90
C SER A 20 -1.60 0.55 10.40
N THR A 21 -1.39 -0.66 9.87
CA THR A 21 -1.21 -0.87 8.43
C THR A 21 -2.37 -1.70 7.90
N HIS A 22 -3.13 -1.13 6.96
CA HIS A 22 -4.22 -1.82 6.28
C HIS A 22 -3.82 -2.23 4.87
N ARG A 23 -4.17 -3.45 4.44
CA ARG A 23 -3.83 -3.96 3.11
C ARG A 23 -5.08 -3.97 2.23
N THR A 24 -5.05 -3.20 1.15
CA THR A 24 -6.10 -3.15 0.14
C THR A 24 -5.67 -3.83 -1.17
N PHE A 25 -6.56 -3.89 -2.16
CA PHE A 25 -6.23 -4.44 -3.46
C PHE A 25 -5.01 -3.73 -4.08
N MET A 26 -4.06 -4.54 -4.59
CA MET A 26 -2.77 -4.10 -5.16
C MET A 26 -1.83 -3.38 -4.20
N ASP A 27 -1.98 -3.56 -2.89
CA ASP A 27 -0.98 -3.11 -1.93
C ASP A 27 0.05 -4.20 -1.68
N THR A 28 1.29 -4.00 -2.14
CA THR A 28 2.41 -4.91 -1.85
C THR A 28 2.90 -4.81 -0.41
N VAL A 29 2.88 -3.61 0.16
CA VAL A 29 3.44 -3.32 1.50
C VAL A 29 2.38 -2.79 2.48
N GLY A 30 1.10 -2.77 2.06
CA GLY A 30 0.00 -2.15 2.82
C GLY A 30 0.04 -0.61 2.80
N ARG A 31 -0.96 0.01 3.42
CA ARG A 31 -1.16 1.47 3.54
C ARG A 31 -1.25 1.83 5.03
N SER A 32 -0.63 2.93 5.45
CA SER A 32 -0.78 3.40 6.83
C SER A 32 -2.20 3.91 7.08
N THR A 33 -2.79 3.53 8.20
CA THR A 33 -4.12 3.90 8.66
C THR A 33 -3.98 4.61 9.99
N LEU A 34 -4.49 5.84 10.08
CA LEU A 34 -4.57 6.59 11.33
C LEU A 34 -5.98 6.40 11.91
N GLN A 35 -6.05 5.73 13.06
CA GLN A 35 -7.28 5.55 13.81
C GLN A 35 -7.30 6.51 15.00
N LEU A 36 -8.32 7.38 15.03
CA LEU A 36 -8.51 8.37 16.07
C LEU A 36 -9.80 8.05 16.83
N THR A 37 -9.67 7.86 18.14
CA THR A 37 -10.81 7.58 19.03
C THR A 37 -11.07 8.83 19.86
N ALA A 38 -12.31 9.31 19.83
CA ALA A 38 -12.79 10.42 20.64
C ALA A 38 -14.02 9.96 21.45
N LEU A 39 -14.21 10.54 22.64
CA LEU A 39 -15.39 10.31 23.47
C LEU A 39 -16.14 11.63 23.67
N ASN A 40 -17.46 11.53 23.86
CA ASN A 40 -18.33 12.67 24.17
C ASN A 40 -18.22 13.82 23.17
N VAL A 41 -18.26 13.50 21.87
CA VAL A 41 -18.27 14.50 20.80
C VAL A 41 -19.64 15.19 20.78
N VAL A 42 -19.67 16.44 21.26
CA VAL A 42 -20.85 17.33 21.23
C VAL A 42 -20.91 18.15 19.93
N ASP A 43 -22.07 18.76 19.65
CA ASP A 43 -22.32 19.49 18.39
C ASP A 43 -21.36 20.70 18.19
N ASP A 44 -20.79 21.26 19.26
CA ASP A 44 -19.79 22.33 19.18
C ASP A 44 -18.50 21.93 18.44
N PHE A 45 -18.22 20.62 18.35
CA PHE A 45 -17.11 20.07 17.59
C PHE A 45 -17.46 19.82 16.11
N ARG A 46 -18.71 20.02 15.71
CA ARG A 46 -19.14 19.91 14.32
C ARG A 46 -18.45 20.98 13.48
N GLY A 47 -17.90 20.57 12.33
CA GLY A 47 -17.16 21.45 11.43
C GLY A 47 -15.76 21.83 11.91
N LYS A 48 -15.25 21.24 13.01
CA LYS A 48 -13.82 21.35 13.36
C LYS A 48 -13.00 20.48 12.40
N GLU A 49 -11.87 21.02 11.96
CA GLU A 49 -11.01 20.36 10.99
C GLU A 49 -10.10 19.31 11.67
N LEU A 50 -9.78 18.29 10.89
CA LEU A 50 -8.73 17.32 11.16
C LEU A 50 -7.73 17.42 10.00
N VAL A 51 -6.54 17.94 10.29
CA VAL A 51 -5.48 18.06 9.29
C VAL A 51 -4.48 16.94 9.52
N VAL A 52 -4.22 16.14 8.49
CA VAL A 52 -3.25 15.05 8.53
C VAL A 52 -2.12 15.36 7.56
N THR A 53 -0.91 15.47 8.12
CA THR A 53 0.32 15.75 7.37
C THR A 53 1.18 14.51 7.36
N TYR A 54 1.66 14.13 6.18
CA TYR A 54 2.49 12.95 5.99
C TYR A 54 3.46 13.15 4.83
N ASP A 55 4.61 12.48 4.92
CA ASP A 55 5.60 12.49 3.85
C ASP A 55 5.25 11.38 2.84
N TYR A 56 5.15 11.78 1.56
CA TYR A 56 4.94 10.87 0.45
C TYR A 56 6.12 10.93 -0.53
N PRO A 57 6.99 9.91 -0.56
CA PRO A 57 8.09 9.87 -1.52
C PRO A 57 7.56 9.81 -2.95
N PHE A 58 8.15 10.59 -3.86
CA PHE A 58 7.75 10.63 -5.28
C PHE A 58 7.69 9.24 -5.94
N LEU A 59 8.69 8.39 -5.66
CA LEU A 59 8.77 7.02 -6.20
C LEU A 59 7.70 6.07 -5.62
N ALA A 60 7.05 6.41 -4.51
CA ALA A 60 6.02 5.58 -3.91
C ALA A 60 4.77 5.46 -4.81
N GLY A 61 4.52 6.46 -5.67
CA GLY A 61 3.42 6.45 -6.65
C GLY A 61 3.64 5.43 -7.76
N PHE A 62 4.88 5.27 -8.23
CA PHE A 62 5.22 4.35 -9.31
C PHE A 62 5.27 2.89 -8.88
N ARG A 63 5.26 2.60 -7.57
CA ARG A 63 5.33 1.22 -7.07
C ARG A 63 4.19 0.35 -7.59
N LYS A 64 2.97 0.89 -7.70
CA LYS A 64 1.81 0.12 -8.21
C LYS A 64 2.00 -0.25 -9.70
N PRO A 65 2.25 0.69 -10.62
CA PRO A 65 2.56 0.37 -12.01
C PRO A 65 3.73 -0.59 -12.18
N ILE A 66 4.85 -0.35 -11.48
CA ILE A 66 6.07 -1.18 -11.60
C ILE A 66 5.80 -2.62 -11.18
N VAL A 67 5.05 -2.84 -10.11
CA VAL A 67 4.73 -4.20 -9.64
C VAL A 67 3.91 -4.94 -10.69
N ILE A 68 2.86 -4.33 -11.25
CA ILE A 68 2.05 -4.97 -12.29
C ILE A 68 2.91 -5.28 -13.51
N PHE A 69 3.67 -4.30 -13.99
CA PHE A 69 4.53 -4.47 -15.15
C PHE A 69 5.56 -5.60 -14.94
N SER A 70 6.26 -5.58 -13.81
CA SER A 70 7.24 -6.61 -13.47
C SER A 70 6.61 -8.00 -13.33
N SER A 71 5.40 -8.11 -12.76
CA SER A 71 4.70 -9.38 -12.67
C SER A 71 4.36 -9.94 -14.05
N MET A 72 3.90 -9.08 -14.97
CA MET A 72 3.58 -9.50 -16.33
C MET A 72 4.83 -9.92 -17.10
N MET A 73 5.91 -9.13 -17.01
CA MET A 73 7.21 -9.48 -17.58
C MET A 73 7.75 -10.80 -17.01
N ALA A 74 7.61 -11.03 -15.71
CA ALA A 74 8.04 -12.27 -15.07
C ALA A 74 7.25 -13.49 -15.60
N THR A 75 5.93 -13.37 -15.76
CA THR A 75 5.11 -14.45 -16.33
C THR A 75 5.57 -14.81 -17.75
N PHE A 76 5.76 -13.82 -18.62
CA PHE A 76 6.25 -14.08 -19.98
C PHE A 76 7.69 -14.58 -20.01
N GLY A 77 8.55 -14.08 -19.12
CA GLY A 77 9.93 -14.54 -18.98
C GLY A 77 10.00 -16.02 -18.60
N VAL A 78 9.19 -16.47 -17.65
CA VAL A 78 9.10 -17.89 -17.27
C VAL A 78 8.60 -18.73 -18.43
N ALA A 79 7.54 -18.30 -19.13
CA ALA A 79 7.02 -19.00 -20.30
C ALA A 79 8.07 -19.14 -21.41
N TYR A 80 8.88 -18.09 -21.64
CA TYR A 80 9.99 -18.12 -22.58
C TYR A 80 11.09 -19.09 -22.16
N LEU A 81 11.45 -19.16 -20.87
CA LEU A 81 12.45 -20.10 -20.38
C LEU A 81 11.98 -21.56 -20.55
N ILE A 82 10.72 -21.84 -20.23
CA ILE A 82 10.14 -23.18 -20.39
C ILE A 82 10.14 -23.60 -21.86
N SER A 83 9.80 -22.71 -22.79
CA SER A 83 9.79 -23.04 -24.23
C SER A 83 11.17 -23.38 -24.79
N ARG A 84 12.25 -22.97 -24.10
CA ARG A 84 13.63 -23.25 -24.48
C ARG A 84 14.16 -24.55 -23.89
N LEU A 85 13.46 -25.17 -22.94
CA LEU A 85 13.87 -26.46 -22.37
C LEU A 85 13.50 -27.59 -23.33
N ASP A 86 14.49 -28.38 -23.75
CA ASP A 86 14.25 -29.63 -24.46
C ASP A 86 13.86 -30.71 -23.46
N VAL A 87 12.57 -31.05 -23.45
CA VAL A 87 12.00 -32.06 -22.55
C VAL A 87 11.93 -33.44 -23.20
N SER A 88 12.62 -33.66 -24.34
CA SER A 88 12.54 -34.94 -25.04
C SER A 88 13.27 -36.05 -24.27
N ILE A 89 12.52 -37.10 -23.92
CA ILE A 89 13.03 -38.36 -23.37
C ILE A 89 12.86 -39.40 -24.47
N GLY A 90 13.84 -39.44 -25.37
CA GLY A 90 13.88 -40.37 -26.49
C GLY A 90 15.02 -40.01 -27.44
N ARG A 91 15.99 -40.92 -27.60
CA ARG A 91 17.14 -40.75 -28.50
C ARG A 91 16.60 -40.52 -29.92
N LYS A 92 16.84 -39.33 -30.49
CA LYS A 92 16.54 -39.07 -31.90
C LYS A 92 17.29 -40.10 -32.76
N ALA A 93 16.53 -40.83 -33.58
CA ALA A 93 17.02 -41.79 -34.56
C ALA A 93 17.83 -41.10 -35.65
#